data_AF-A0A0C6FN90-F1
#
_entry.id   AF-A0A0C6FN90-F1
#
_cell.length_a   1.000
_cell.length_b   1.000
_cell.length_c   1.000
_cell.angle_alpha   90.00
_cell.angle_beta   90.00
_cell.angle_gamma   90.00
#
_symmetry.space_group_name_H-M   'P 1'
#
loop_
_entity.id
_entity.type
_entity.pdbx_description
1 polymer ?
#
loop_
_entity_poly.entity_id
_entity_poly.type
_entity_poly.pdbx_seq_one_letter_code
_entity_poly.pdbx_strand_id
1 'polypeptide(L)'
;MKLKHTGSLLDLQNAALYCGVFGDWSWHAREGLHRFRSDEGEILHWWPRTGTVAFQGRPGRLQRHLTAALTHLVATNDGVRVIRTRAVIR
;
A
#
# COMPACT_ATOMS: atom_id res chain seq x y z
N MET A 1 2.31 -4.76 -13.10
CA MET A 1 3.09 -3.61 -12.55
C MET A 1 3.45 -3.92 -11.10
N LYS A 2 4.69 -3.69 -10.66
CA LYS A 2 5.13 -3.90 -9.28
C LYS A 2 5.30 -2.54 -8.60
N LEU A 3 4.53 -2.28 -7.55
CA LEU A 3 4.63 -1.05 -6.76
C LEU A 3 5.61 -1.26 -5.61
N LYS A 4 6.14 -0.16 -5.06
CA LYS A 4 7.01 -0.17 -3.89
C LYS A 4 6.37 0.64 -2.75
N HIS A 5 6.25 0.01 -1.59
CA HIS A 5 5.82 0.58 -0.32
C HIS A 5 6.78 0.12 0.77
N THR A 6 7.60 1.04 1.29
CA THR A 6 8.59 0.80 2.35
C THR A 6 8.07 1.18 3.74
N GLY A 7 6.79 1.52 3.87
CA GLY A 7 6.14 1.81 5.15
C GLY A 7 5.77 0.55 5.93
N SER A 8 4.79 0.69 6.80
CA SER A 8 4.27 -0.37 7.67
C SER A 8 3.04 -1.06 7.08
N LEU A 9 2.65 -2.19 7.67
CA LEU A 9 1.37 -2.84 7.39
C LEU A 9 0.19 -1.89 7.67
N LEU A 10 0.29 -1.13 8.76
CA LEU A 10 -0.75 -0.20 9.19
C LEU A 10 -1.04 0.87 8.13
N ASP A 11 -0.01 1.33 7.40
CA ASP A 11 -0.20 2.29 6.31
C ASP A 11 -1.05 1.69 5.18
N LEU A 12 -0.85 0.41 4.85
CA LEU A 12 -1.66 -0.28 3.84
C LEU A 12 -3.08 -0.57 4.33
N GLN A 13 -3.25 -0.91 5.61
CA GLN A 13 -4.56 -1.08 6.22
C GLN A 13 -5.36 0.23 6.22
N ASN A 14 -4.71 1.34 6.60
CA ASN A 14 -5.32 2.67 6.54
C ASN A 14 -5.64 3.08 5.10
N ALA A 15 -4.79 2.74 4.13
CA ALA A 15 -5.09 2.99 2.71
C ALA A 15 -6.35 2.23 2.24
N ALA A 16 -6.49 0.96 2.64
CA ALA A 16 -7.70 0.17 2.35
C ALA A 16 -8.95 0.83 2.95
N LEU A 17 -8.90 1.22 4.22
CA LEU A 17 -9.99 1.92 4.92
C LEU A 17 -10.33 3.27 4.26
N TYR A 18 -9.33 4.08 3.93
CA TYR A 18 -9.52 5.37 3.26
C TYR A 18 -10.17 5.22 1.88
N CYS A 19 -9.88 4.11 1.19
CA CYS A 19 -10.50 3.78 -0.10
C CYS A 19 -11.91 3.20 0.04
N GLY A 20 -12.39 2.94 1.27
CA GLY A 20 -13.64 2.24 1.52
C GLY A 20 -13.62 0.77 1.08
N VAL A 21 -12.44 0.15 1.05
CA VAL A 21 -12.27 -1.25 0.65
C VAL A 21 -12.12 -2.10 1.90
N PHE A 22 -13.12 -2.95 2.14
CA PHE A 22 -13.17 -3.87 3.27
C PHE A 22 -12.73 -5.27 2.87
N GLY A 23 -12.26 -6.03 3.86
CA GLY A 23 -11.81 -7.41 3.69
C GLY A 23 -10.80 -7.82 4.76
N ASP A 24 -10.17 -8.96 4.52
CA ASP A 24 -9.34 -9.63 5.51
C ASP A 24 -7.85 -9.50 5.24
N TRP A 25 -7.09 -9.23 6.29
CA TRP A 25 -5.64 -9.26 6.30
C TRP A 25 -5.13 -10.57 6.90
N SER A 26 -4.13 -11.18 6.27
CA SER A 26 -3.50 -12.41 6.74
C SER A 26 -1.99 -12.40 6.49
N TRP A 27 -1.25 -13.14 7.30
CA TRP A 27 0.19 -13.35 7.15
C TRP A 27 0.46 -14.71 6.50
N HIS A 28 1.23 -14.72 5.42
CA HIS A 28 1.67 -15.94 4.74
C HIS A 28 3.13 -16.21 5.08
N ALA A 29 3.37 -16.96 6.17
CA ALA A 29 4.71 -17.23 6.69
C ALA A 29 5.66 -17.86 5.66
N ARG A 30 5.17 -18.77 4.81
CA ARG A 30 5.98 -19.45 3.78
C ARG A 30 6.51 -18.48 2.72
N GLU A 31 5.71 -17.48 2.34
CA GLU A 31 6.05 -16.53 1.28
C GLU A 31 6.62 -15.22 1.83
N GLY A 32 6.53 -15.00 3.15
CA GLY A 32 7.00 -13.79 3.80
C GLY A 32 6.22 -12.54 3.39
N LEU A 33 4.90 -12.66 3.20
CA LEU A 33 4.04 -11.56 2.75
C LEU A 33 2.78 -11.41 3.61
N HIS A 34 2.28 -10.18 3.67
CA HIS A 34 0.90 -9.89 4.06
C HIS A 34 0.01 -9.96 2.83
N ARG A 35 -1.13 -10.63 2.98
CA ARG A 35 -2.18 -10.71 1.97
C ARG A 35 -3.41 -9.99 2.50
N PHE A 36 -3.95 -9.11 1.68
CA PHE A 36 -5.29 -8.57 1.84
C PHE A 36 -6.19 -9.15 0.76
N ARG A 37 -7.38 -9.58 1.15
CA ARG A 37 -8.43 -10.02 0.23
C ARG A 37 -9.67 -9.19 0.49
N SER A 38 -10.05 -8.37 -0.48
CA SER A 38 -11.27 -7.58 -0.37
C SER A 38 -12.52 -8.43 -0.60
N ASP A 39 -13.63 -7.95 -0.05
CA ASP A 39 -14.96 -8.55 -0.26
C ASP A 39 -15.39 -8.47 -1.74
N GLU A 40 -14.84 -7.52 -2.49
CA GLU A 40 -15.10 -7.30 -3.93
C GLU A 40 -14.20 -8.17 -4.84
N GLY A 41 -13.28 -8.95 -4.27
CA GLY A 41 -12.41 -9.88 -5.01
C GLY A 41 -11.07 -9.29 -5.50
N GLU A 42 -10.67 -8.14 -4.98
CA GLU A 42 -9.33 -7.57 -5.15
C GLU A 42 -8.37 -8.21 -4.14
N ILE A 43 -7.17 -8.58 -4.59
CA ILE A 43 -6.16 -9.19 -3.72
C ILE A 43 -4.89 -8.34 -3.78
N LEU A 44 -4.39 -7.94 -2.61
CA LEU A 44 -3.10 -7.27 -2.46
C LEU A 44 -2.12 -8.21 -1.75
N HIS A 45 -0.93 -8.36 -2.31
CA HIS A 45 0.23 -8.98 -1.65
C HIS A 45 1.28 -7.91 -1.37
N TRP A 46 1.77 -7.88 -0.14
CA TRP A 46 2.86 -7.00 0.26
C TRP A 46 3.97 -7.78 0.97
N TRP A 47 5.20 -7.67 0.45
CA TRP A 47 6.40 -8.26 1.03
C TRP A 47 7.15 -7.21 1.85
N PRO A 48 7.08 -7.23 3.20
CA PRO A 48 7.68 -6.18 4.03
C PRO A 48 9.18 -6.04 3.80
N ARG A 49 9.88 -7.17 3.65
CA ARG A 49 11.35 -7.20 3.45
C ARG A 49 11.81 -6.44 2.21
N THR A 50 11.01 -6.42 1.15
CA THR A 50 11.41 -5.78 -0.12
C THR A 50 10.57 -4.55 -0.45
N GLY A 51 9.57 -4.25 0.37
CA GLY A 51 8.52 -3.27 0.11
C GLY A 51 7.70 -3.54 -1.15
N THR A 52 7.74 -4.74 -1.71
CA THR A 52 7.05 -5.02 -2.98
C THR A 52 5.55 -5.14 -2.75
N VAL A 53 4.75 -4.42 -3.53
CA VAL A 53 3.29 -4.54 -3.56
C VAL A 53 2.86 -5.08 -4.93
N ALA A 54 2.03 -6.11 -4.92
CA ALA A 54 1.43 -6.69 -6.10
C ALA A 54 -0.08 -6.84 -5.92
N PHE A 55 -0.82 -6.64 -7.01
CA PHE A 55 -2.26 -6.85 -7.05
C PHE A 55 -2.61 -8.06 -7.92
N GLN A 56 -3.64 -8.79 -7.51
CA GLN A 56 -4.22 -9.92 -8.22
C GLN A 56 -5.75 -9.86 -8.11
N GLY A 57 -6.44 -10.68 -8.90
CA GLY A 57 -7.91 -10.70 -8.91
C GLY A 57 -8.50 -9.55 -9.72
N ARG A 58 -9.68 -9.08 -9.30
CA ARG A 58 -10.40 -8.00 -10.01
C ARG A 58 -9.79 -6.64 -9.64
N PRO A 59 -9.43 -5.79 -10.62
CA PRO A 59 -8.94 -4.45 -10.32
C PRO A 59 -9.98 -3.62 -9.57
N GLY A 60 -9.64 -3.16 -8.37
CA GLY A 60 -10.55 -2.46 -7.47
C GLY A 60 -10.12 -1.02 -7.20
N ARG A 61 -10.78 -0.41 -6.20
CA ARG A 61 -10.49 0.95 -5.75
C ARG A 61 -9.10 1.04 -5.12
N LEU A 62 -8.68 0.02 -4.38
CA LEU A 62 -7.40 0.05 -3.66
C LEU A 62 -6.22 0.02 -4.63
N GLN A 63 -6.26 -0.82 -5.67
CA GLN A 63 -5.22 -0.85 -6.70
C GLN A 63 -5.09 0.50 -7.39
N ARG A 64 -6.21 1.10 -7.83
CA ARG A 64 -6.18 2.40 -8.50
C ARG A 64 -5.58 3.48 -7.60
N HIS A 65 -6.03 3.55 -6.36
CA HIS A 65 -5.57 4.57 -5.42
C HIS A 65 -4.11 4.40 -5.04
N LEU A 66 -3.67 3.18 -4.67
CA LEU A 66 -2.27 2.92 -4.34
C LEU A 66 -1.35 3.06 -5.55
N THR A 67 -1.81 2.71 -6.74
CA THR A 67 -1.06 2.95 -7.97
C THR A 67 -0.83 4.45 -8.17
N ALA A 68 -1.87 5.27 -8.07
CA ALA A 68 -1.74 6.72 -8.19
C ALA A 68 -0.81 7.29 -7.11
N ALA A 69 -1.08 6.98 -5.83
CA ALA A 69 -0.31 7.50 -4.71
C ALA A 69 1.19 7.14 -4.79
N LEU A 70 1.51 5.86 -5.04
CA LEU A 70 2.90 5.40 -5.07
C LEU A 70 3.63 5.78 -6.36
N THR A 71 2.92 5.94 -7.48
CA THR A 71 3.55 6.40 -8.74
C THR A 71 3.87 7.89 -8.69
N HIS A 72 2.99 8.72 -8.11
CA HIS A 72 3.29 10.13 -7.84
C HIS A 72 4.48 10.30 -6.90
N LEU A 73 4.60 9.44 -5.86
CA LEU A 73 5.75 9.44 -4.96
C LEU A 73 7.07 9.06 -5.66
N VAL A 74 7.03 8.14 -6.63
CA VAL A 74 8.21 7.78 -7.44
C VAL A 74 8.63 8.93 -8.36
N ALA A 75 7.68 9.64 -8.98
CA ALA A 75 7.98 10.81 -9.81
C ALA A 75 8.57 11.99 -9.00
N THR A 76 8.27 12.09 -7.71
CA THR A 76 8.84 13.11 -6.81
C THR A 76 10.13 12.68 -6.10
N ASN A 77 10.54 11.40 -6.21
CA ASN A 77 11.69 10.86 -5.50
C ASN A 77 13.05 11.13 -6.17
N ASP A 78 13.07 11.85 -7.30
CA ASP A 78 14.29 12.48 -7.82
C ASP A 78 14.69 13.76 -7.03
N GLY A 79 14.13 14.02 -5.85
CA GLY A 79 14.61 15.14 -5.05
C GLY A 79 13.99 15.50 -3.71
N VAL A 80 13.20 14.66 -3.02
CA VAL A 80 12.60 15.10 -1.73
C VAL A 80 12.72 14.09 -0.59
N ARG A 81 13.57 14.45 0.39
CA ARG A 81 13.49 13.96 1.77
C ARG A 81 12.19 14.48 2.39
N VAL A 82 11.21 13.62 2.64
CA VAL A 82 10.07 13.95 3.50
C VAL A 82 10.56 13.94 4.95
N ILE A 83 11.04 15.09 5.42
CA ILE A 83 11.18 15.39 6.85
C ILE A 83 9.76 15.55 7.40
N ARG A 84 9.44 14.77 8.44
CA ARG A 84 8.20 14.86 9.22
C ARG A 84 7.98 16.31 9.68
N THR A 85 7.02 17.01 9.10
CA THR A 85 6.59 18.31 9.63
C THR A 85 5.71 18.08 10.86
N ARG A 86 6.27 18.27 12.06
CA ARG A 86 5.47 18.70 13.21
C ARG A 86 4.99 20.12 12.88
N ALA A 87 3.68 20.30 12.69
CA ALA A 87 3.10 21.62 12.73
C ALA A 87 3.29 22.17 14.17
N VAL A 88 4.09 23.22 14.32
CA VAL A 88 4.01 24.12 15.46
C VAL A 88 3.57 25.46 14.87
N ILE A 89 2.33 25.82 15.18
CA ILE A 89 1.75 27.13 14.91
C ILE A 89 2.29 28.08 15.97
N ARG A 90 3.02 29.14 15.55
CA ARG A 90 3.02 30.48 16.15
C ARG A 90 3.41 31.50 15.11
#